data_AF-A0A5P9NEZ2-F1
#
_entry.id   AF-A0A5P9NEZ2-F1
#
_cell.length_a   1.000
_cell.length_b   1.000
_cell.length_c   1.000
_cell.angle_alpha   90.00
_cell.angle_beta   90.00
_cell.angle_gamma   90.00
#
_symmetry.space_group_name_H-M   'P 1'
#
loop_
_entity.id
_entity.type
_entity.pdbx_description
1 polymer ?
#
loop_
_entity_poly.entity_id
_entity_poly.type
_entity_poly.pdbx_seq_one_letter_code
_entity_poly.pdbx_strand_id
1 'polypeptide(L)'
;MEREDLFSAYRLFFDRTPVKEAVIEEKLRNFRSVPELIQALAQSKEFNTPHCKRKLQANAVTEQLVVEAFRLILGRTPENPEVIEGKVKNVKSQWHLVTAMIKSKEFLRKLDLRDFVSSEKFNSTPKTVYLHIPKTAGKAFEKLAEQNYGDGCSLSTTGNFSREHWESAQLIGGHFFQSMYDSMHGQRIFLSVVRDPVDRAISRFNYYRDREAGYERRVERKFDHQSLKNTIRDSGFRREFIDNYQCLYLSGKHRYSSVRHAFSNDVFIVGSFDKIDQWLAFLSEKLSWQDSTLPQINVASDPGYMNEFKNDSELLDILVQNNEEDYKLVDFIRTEEVYCSAPPGFDFSPFKAQQN
;
A
#
# COMPACT_ATOMS: atom_id res chain seq x y z
N MET A 1 3.80 -15.77 -5.31
CA MET A 1 2.94 -15.69 -6.51
C MET A 1 2.30 -17.06 -6.69
N GLU A 2 0.99 -17.12 -6.95
CA GLU A 2 0.30 -18.41 -7.09
C GLU A 2 0.32 -18.90 -8.54
N ARG A 3 0.11 -20.21 -8.75
CA ARG A 3 -0.01 -20.80 -10.09
C ARG A 3 -1.13 -20.14 -10.92
N GLU A 4 -2.23 -19.78 -10.27
CA GLU A 4 -3.34 -19.09 -10.93
C GLU A 4 -2.95 -17.68 -11.41
N ASP A 5 -2.06 -16.98 -10.71
CA ASP A 5 -1.57 -15.68 -11.16
C ASP A 5 -0.77 -15.81 -12.45
N LEU A 6 0.09 -16.83 -12.55
CA LEU A 6 0.84 -17.14 -13.75
C LEU A 6 -0.10 -17.46 -14.92
N PHE A 7 -1.15 -18.25 -14.67
CA PHE A 7 -2.11 -18.65 -15.69
C PHE A 7 -2.94 -17.47 -16.20
N SER A 8 -3.49 -16.65 -15.30
CA SER A 8 -4.19 -15.43 -15.70
C SER A 8 -3.26 -14.44 -16.42
N ALA A 9 -2.00 -14.30 -15.99
CA ALA A 9 -1.04 -13.44 -16.69
C ALA A 9 -0.75 -13.94 -18.12
N TYR A 10 -0.59 -15.24 -18.33
CA TYR A 10 -0.39 -15.80 -19.67
C TYR A 10 -1.64 -15.70 -20.55
N ARG A 11 -2.84 -15.90 -19.99
CA ARG A 11 -4.10 -15.63 -20.71
C ARG A 11 -4.17 -14.17 -21.14
N LEU A 12 -3.83 -13.25 -20.24
CA LEU A 12 -3.88 -11.82 -20.48
C LEU A 12 -2.86 -11.36 -21.53
N PHE A 13 -1.63 -11.88 -21.52
CA PHE A 13 -0.53 -11.43 -22.40
C PHE A 13 -0.37 -12.25 -23.68
N PHE A 14 -0.88 -13.48 -23.76
CA PHE A 14 -0.65 -14.37 -24.90
C PHE A 14 -1.88 -15.16 -25.35
N ASP A 15 -3.01 -15.02 -24.63
CA ASP A 15 -4.24 -15.76 -24.89
C ASP A 15 -4.00 -17.28 -24.94
N ARG A 16 -3.25 -17.78 -23.95
CA ARG A 16 -2.95 -19.20 -23.77
C ARG A 16 -2.61 -19.48 -22.31
N THR A 17 -2.66 -20.74 -21.92
CA THR A 17 -2.06 -21.21 -20.66
C THR A 17 -0.68 -21.82 -20.93
N PRO A 18 0.28 -21.73 -20.00
CA PRO A 18 1.50 -22.51 -20.08
C PRO A 18 1.15 -24.01 -19.98
N VAL A 19 1.67 -24.83 -20.90
CA VAL A 19 1.32 -26.26 -20.96
C VAL A 19 2.40 -27.14 -20.34
N LYS A 20 3.65 -26.69 -20.30
CA LYS A 20 4.79 -27.48 -19.82
C LYS A 20 5.03 -27.19 -18.33
N GLU A 21 4.96 -28.22 -17.49
CA GLU A 21 5.17 -28.10 -16.04
C GLU A 21 6.54 -27.50 -15.69
N ALA A 22 7.60 -27.93 -16.38
CA ALA A 22 8.93 -27.37 -16.20
C ALA A 22 8.98 -25.85 -16.41
N VAL A 23 8.21 -25.31 -17.36
CA VAL A 23 8.13 -23.86 -17.61
C VAL A 23 7.35 -23.16 -16.50
N ILE A 24 6.31 -23.80 -15.96
CA ILE A 24 5.52 -23.28 -14.84
C ILE A 24 6.42 -23.17 -13.60
N GLU A 25 7.12 -24.24 -13.25
CA GLU A 25 8.03 -24.28 -12.10
C GLU A 25 9.19 -23.30 -12.26
N GLU A 26 9.78 -23.21 -13.44
CA GLU A 26 10.83 -22.23 -13.75
C GLU A 26 10.33 -20.80 -13.52
N LYS A 27 9.15 -20.46 -14.02
CA LYS A 27 8.58 -19.11 -13.87
C LYS A 27 8.18 -18.79 -12.43
N LEU A 28 7.60 -19.75 -11.71
CA LEU A 28 7.27 -19.59 -10.29
C LEU A 28 8.52 -19.45 -9.41
N ARG A 29 9.65 -20.04 -9.82
CA ARG A 29 10.95 -19.89 -9.15
C ARG A 29 11.62 -18.55 -9.48
N ASN A 30 11.56 -18.13 -10.74
CA ASN A 30 12.27 -16.95 -11.23
C ASN A 30 11.55 -15.63 -10.92
N PHE A 31 10.23 -15.65 -10.75
CA PHE A 31 9.44 -14.46 -10.41
C PHE A 31 8.84 -14.59 -9.03
N ARG A 32 9.21 -13.67 -8.13
CA ARG A 32 8.77 -13.68 -6.73
C ARG A 32 7.40 -13.05 -6.57
N SER A 33 7.01 -12.16 -7.49
CA SER A 33 5.76 -11.42 -7.42
C SER A 33 5.03 -11.29 -8.76
N VAL A 34 3.71 -11.05 -8.71
CA VAL A 34 2.87 -10.83 -9.90
C VAL A 34 3.38 -9.65 -10.74
N PRO A 35 3.75 -8.49 -10.18
CA PRO A 35 4.20 -7.38 -11.02
C PRO A 35 5.53 -7.65 -11.73
N GLU A 36 6.47 -8.38 -11.13
CA GLU A 36 7.71 -8.81 -11.82
C GLU A 36 7.39 -9.67 -13.05
N LEU A 37 6.47 -10.62 -12.89
CA LEU A 37 5.98 -11.42 -14.00
C LEU A 37 5.37 -10.52 -15.09
N ILE A 38 4.47 -9.59 -14.72
CA ILE A 38 3.81 -8.71 -15.68
C ILE A 38 4.82 -7.82 -16.43
N GLN A 39 5.83 -7.29 -15.75
CA GLN A 39 6.92 -6.53 -16.37
C GLN A 39 7.69 -7.39 -17.37
N ALA A 40 8.09 -8.60 -16.96
CA ALA A 40 8.82 -9.52 -17.82
C ALA A 40 7.99 -9.95 -19.05
N LEU A 41 6.69 -10.18 -18.88
CA LEU A 41 5.78 -10.49 -19.98
C LEU A 41 5.61 -9.30 -20.93
N ALA A 42 5.41 -8.09 -20.41
CA ALA A 42 5.29 -6.85 -21.18
C ALA A 42 6.56 -6.53 -22.00
N GLN A 43 7.74 -6.87 -21.46
CA GLN A 43 9.03 -6.67 -22.12
C GLN A 43 9.46 -7.88 -22.97
N SER A 44 8.72 -8.99 -22.93
CA SER A 44 9.11 -10.21 -23.63
C SER A 44 9.12 -10.02 -25.16
N LYS A 45 10.04 -10.72 -25.83
CA LYS A 45 10.06 -10.77 -27.31
C LYS A 45 8.74 -11.31 -27.86
N GLU A 46 8.15 -12.31 -27.19
CA GLU A 46 6.88 -12.93 -27.60
C GLU A 46 5.75 -11.89 -27.67
N PHE A 47 5.56 -11.11 -26.60
CA PHE A 47 4.49 -10.11 -26.52
C PHE A 47 4.62 -9.04 -27.60
N ASN A 48 5.87 -8.65 -27.90
CA ASN A 48 6.18 -7.62 -28.88
C ASN A 48 6.17 -8.13 -30.35
N THR A 49 5.84 -9.40 -30.61
CA THR A 49 5.74 -9.91 -31.98
C THR A 49 4.45 -9.46 -32.69
N PRO A 50 4.49 -9.26 -34.03
CA PRO A 50 3.28 -9.01 -34.82
C PRO A 50 2.24 -10.12 -34.70
N HIS A 51 2.67 -11.36 -34.49
CA HIS A 51 1.77 -12.50 -34.30
C HIS A 51 0.97 -12.37 -33.00
N CYS A 52 1.65 -12.15 -31.86
CA CYS A 52 0.97 -11.96 -30.58
C CYS A 52 0.01 -10.76 -30.63
N LYS A 53 0.45 -9.64 -31.20
CA LYS A 53 -0.40 -8.46 -31.40
C LYS A 53 -1.67 -8.78 -32.18
N ARG A 54 -1.57 -9.44 -33.34
CA ARG A 54 -2.75 -9.82 -34.15
C ARG A 54 -3.69 -10.73 -33.38
N LYS A 55 -3.15 -11.71 -32.66
CA LYS A 55 -3.94 -12.64 -31.84
C LYS A 55 -4.75 -11.88 -30.78
N LEU A 56 -4.09 -11.02 -29.99
CA LEU A 56 -4.75 -10.22 -28.96
C LEU A 56 -5.65 -9.10 -29.52
N GLN A 57 -5.47 -8.72 -30.78
CA GLN A 57 -6.37 -7.78 -31.48
C GLN A 57 -7.68 -8.45 -31.92
N ALA A 58 -7.68 -9.77 -32.13
CA ALA A 58 -8.90 -10.51 -32.47
C ALA A 58 -9.82 -10.75 -31.25
N ASN A 59 -9.27 -10.65 -30.04
CA ASN A 59 -10.01 -10.95 -28.81
C ASN A 59 -10.80 -9.73 -28.32
N ALA A 60 -12.12 -9.91 -28.19
CA ALA A 60 -13.00 -8.94 -27.57
C ALA A 60 -12.69 -8.76 -26.08
N VAL A 61 -12.95 -7.57 -25.55
CA VAL A 61 -12.78 -7.29 -24.12
C VAL A 61 -13.99 -7.82 -23.36
N THR A 62 -13.77 -8.71 -22.40
CA THR A 62 -14.80 -9.24 -21.50
C THR A 62 -14.65 -8.64 -20.10
N GLU A 63 -15.71 -8.71 -19.28
CA GLU A 63 -15.65 -8.28 -17.89
C GLU A 63 -14.55 -8.98 -17.10
N GLN A 64 -14.43 -10.30 -17.28
CA GLN A 64 -13.38 -11.11 -16.65
C GLN A 64 -11.99 -10.60 -17.04
N LEU A 65 -11.76 -10.30 -18.31
CA LEU A 65 -10.48 -9.79 -18.80
C LEU A 65 -10.14 -8.43 -18.16
N VAL A 66 -11.13 -7.55 -18.00
CA VAL A 66 -10.96 -6.26 -17.32
C VAL A 66 -10.58 -6.46 -15.86
N VAL A 67 -11.32 -7.31 -15.13
CA VAL A 67 -11.04 -7.61 -13.72
C VAL A 67 -9.63 -8.20 -13.55
N GLU A 68 -9.25 -9.17 -14.39
CA GLU A 68 -7.92 -9.77 -14.38
C GLU A 68 -6.83 -8.73 -14.68
N ALA A 69 -7.05 -7.86 -15.66
CA ALA A 69 -6.08 -6.83 -16.01
C ALA A 69 -5.87 -5.81 -14.86
N PHE A 70 -6.95 -5.39 -14.18
CA PHE A 70 -6.85 -4.52 -13.00
C PHE A 70 -6.10 -5.23 -11.86
N ARG A 71 -6.44 -6.49 -11.60
CA ARG A 71 -5.83 -7.27 -10.53
C ARG A 71 -4.34 -7.51 -10.77
N LEU A 72 -3.98 -7.92 -11.99
CA LEU A 72 -2.61 -8.32 -12.32
C LEU A 72 -1.71 -7.14 -12.64
N ILE A 73 -2.15 -6.22 -13.50
CA ILE A 73 -1.32 -5.09 -13.95
C ILE A 73 -1.33 -3.99 -12.90
N LEU A 74 -2.51 -3.62 -12.38
CA LEU A 74 -2.64 -2.50 -11.44
C LEU A 74 -2.66 -2.94 -9.98
N GLY A 75 -2.71 -4.25 -9.66
CA GLY A 75 -2.68 -4.72 -8.28
C GLY A 75 -3.93 -4.35 -7.46
N ARG A 76 -5.08 -4.13 -8.09
CA ARG A 76 -6.34 -3.76 -7.42
C ARG A 76 -7.56 -4.25 -8.20
N THR A 77 -8.76 -4.17 -7.63
CA THR A 77 -10.00 -4.38 -8.38
C THR A 77 -10.43 -3.09 -9.08
N PRO A 78 -11.26 -3.16 -10.15
CA PRO A 78 -12.00 -2.01 -10.64
C PRO A 78 -12.81 -1.36 -9.51
N GLU A 79 -12.91 -0.03 -9.56
CA GLU A 79 -13.52 0.79 -8.52
C GLU A 79 -15.02 0.54 -8.38
N ASN A 80 -15.71 0.30 -9.50
CA ASN A 80 -17.14 0.03 -9.57
C ASN A 80 -17.49 -0.70 -10.90
N PRO A 81 -18.71 -1.22 -11.05
CA PRO A 81 -19.16 -1.89 -12.28
C PRO A 81 -19.11 -0.99 -13.53
N GLU A 82 -19.35 0.31 -13.39
CA GLU A 82 -19.33 1.26 -14.53
C GLU A 82 -17.94 1.37 -15.17
N VAL A 83 -16.86 1.24 -14.39
CA VAL A 83 -15.49 1.16 -14.92
C VAL A 83 -15.33 -0.09 -15.78
N ILE A 84 -15.90 -1.23 -15.36
CA ILE A 84 -15.83 -2.49 -16.10
C ILE A 84 -16.61 -2.35 -17.41
N GLU A 85 -17.87 -1.93 -17.33
CA GLU A 85 -18.74 -1.70 -18.48
C GLU A 85 -18.12 -0.70 -19.46
N GLY A 86 -17.55 0.39 -18.95
CA GLY A 86 -16.86 1.40 -19.74
C GLY A 86 -15.64 0.84 -20.47
N LYS A 87 -14.88 -0.08 -19.87
CA LYS A 87 -13.75 -0.73 -20.56
C LYS A 87 -14.23 -1.74 -21.59
N VAL A 88 -15.24 -2.56 -21.27
CA VAL A 88 -15.84 -3.53 -22.20
C VAL A 88 -16.39 -2.81 -23.44
N LYS A 89 -17.09 -1.69 -23.25
CA LYS A 89 -17.72 -0.94 -24.35
C LYS A 89 -16.72 -0.16 -25.21
N ASN A 90 -15.71 0.45 -24.60
CA ASN A 90 -14.86 1.44 -25.28
C ASN A 90 -13.48 0.93 -25.69
N VAL A 91 -13.02 -0.21 -25.17
CA VAL A 91 -11.71 -0.76 -25.52
C VAL A 91 -11.85 -1.79 -26.64
N LYS A 92 -11.18 -1.53 -27.76
CA LYS A 92 -11.35 -2.29 -29.01
C LYS A 92 -11.00 -3.77 -28.92
N SER A 93 -10.00 -4.14 -28.10
CA SER A 93 -9.54 -5.52 -28.00
C SER A 93 -8.67 -5.73 -26.75
N GLN A 94 -8.38 -6.99 -26.44
CA GLN A 94 -7.44 -7.38 -25.38
C GLN A 94 -6.06 -6.70 -25.52
N TRP A 95 -5.51 -6.62 -26.74
CA TRP A 95 -4.25 -5.88 -27.00
C TRP A 95 -4.33 -4.43 -26.52
N HIS A 96 -5.41 -3.72 -26.86
CA HIS A 96 -5.57 -2.32 -26.50
C HIS A 96 -5.76 -2.15 -24.99
N LEU A 97 -6.46 -3.08 -24.33
CA LEU A 97 -6.62 -3.09 -22.88
C LEU A 97 -5.26 -3.23 -22.18
N VAL A 98 -4.53 -4.31 -22.48
CA VAL A 98 -3.23 -4.59 -21.85
C VAL A 98 -2.25 -3.45 -22.12
N THR A 99 -2.14 -3.00 -23.37
CA THR A 99 -1.21 -1.92 -23.75
C THR A 99 -1.54 -0.60 -23.06
N ALA A 100 -2.83 -0.25 -22.93
CA ALA A 100 -3.22 0.97 -22.23
C ALA A 100 -2.88 0.89 -20.73
N MET A 101 -3.02 -0.28 -20.11
CA MET A 101 -2.76 -0.47 -18.68
C MET A 101 -1.27 -0.49 -18.37
N ILE A 102 -0.44 -1.20 -19.14
CA ILE A 102 1.03 -1.20 -18.96
C ILE A 102 1.69 0.15 -19.32
N LYS A 103 1.00 1.02 -20.06
CA LYS A 103 1.46 2.39 -20.33
C LYS A 103 0.81 3.43 -19.41
N SER A 104 -0.06 3.00 -18.49
CA SER A 104 -0.72 3.91 -17.58
C SER A 104 0.29 4.51 -16.60
N LYS A 105 0.08 5.78 -16.22
CA LYS A 105 0.89 6.43 -15.18
C LYS A 105 0.87 5.63 -13.87
N GLU A 106 -0.23 4.96 -13.56
CA GLU A 106 -0.38 4.11 -12.38
C GLU A 106 0.60 2.94 -12.41
N PHE A 107 0.62 2.17 -13.50
CA PHE A 107 1.55 1.05 -13.66
C PHE A 107 3.00 1.52 -13.69
N LEU A 108 3.31 2.56 -14.48
CA LEU A 108 4.66 3.06 -14.62
C LEU A 108 5.22 3.56 -13.28
N ARG A 109 4.43 4.25 -12.45
CA ARG A 109 4.86 4.66 -11.10
C ARG A 109 5.17 3.49 -10.17
N LYS A 110 4.41 2.39 -10.27
CA LYS A 110 4.67 1.18 -9.48
C LYS A 110 5.96 0.47 -9.91
N LEU A 111 6.20 0.38 -11.22
CA LEU A 111 7.48 -0.13 -11.74
C LEU A 111 8.64 0.76 -11.33
N ASP A 112 8.46 2.08 -11.45
CA ASP A 112 9.47 3.09 -11.11
C ASP A 112 10.02 2.88 -9.70
N LEU A 113 9.13 2.70 -8.72
CA LEU A 113 9.50 2.48 -7.32
C LEU A 113 10.15 1.12 -7.12
N ARG A 114 9.62 0.03 -7.70
CA ARG A 114 10.18 -1.32 -7.51
C ARG A 114 11.56 -1.48 -8.11
N ASP A 115 11.74 -1.00 -9.34
CA ASP A 115 13.04 -1.00 -10.01
C ASP A 115 14.02 -0.13 -9.21
N PHE A 116 13.57 1.04 -8.76
CA PHE A 116 14.37 1.94 -7.93
C PHE A 116 14.82 1.32 -6.60
N VAL A 117 13.90 0.78 -5.80
CA VAL A 117 14.24 0.17 -4.50
C VAL A 117 15.00 -1.14 -4.64
N SER A 118 15.05 -1.73 -5.84
CA SER A 118 15.90 -2.88 -6.17
C SER A 118 17.31 -2.52 -6.62
N SER A 119 17.61 -1.23 -6.82
CA SER A 119 18.92 -0.80 -7.32
C SER A 119 20.03 -0.94 -6.26
N GLU A 120 21.23 -1.33 -6.68
CA GLU A 120 22.41 -1.43 -5.80
C GLU A 120 22.65 -0.12 -5.02
N LYS A 121 22.50 1.03 -5.69
CA LYS A 121 22.68 2.35 -5.08
C LYS A 121 21.66 2.62 -3.96
N PHE A 122 20.42 2.18 -4.11
CA PHE A 122 19.41 2.34 -3.06
C PHE A 122 19.68 1.41 -1.88
N ASN A 123 20.19 0.21 -2.16
CA ASN A 123 20.43 -0.85 -1.17
C ASN A 123 21.80 -0.77 -0.49
N SER A 124 22.68 0.15 -0.92
CA SER A 124 24.01 0.33 -0.31
C SER A 124 23.97 0.93 1.10
N THR A 125 22.83 1.50 1.49
CA THR A 125 22.64 2.16 2.80
C THR A 125 21.48 1.49 3.53
N PRO A 126 21.63 1.09 4.81
CA PRO A 126 20.52 0.61 5.63
C PRO A 126 19.38 1.64 5.70
N LYS A 127 18.13 1.18 5.59
CA LYS A 127 16.95 2.06 5.59
C LYS A 127 15.99 1.76 6.72
N THR A 128 15.57 2.81 7.40
CA THR A 128 14.34 2.84 8.18
C THR A 128 13.20 3.24 7.24
N VAL A 129 12.16 2.42 7.14
CA VAL A 129 11.02 2.63 6.24
C VAL A 129 9.76 2.89 7.05
N TYR A 130 9.26 4.13 7.05
CA TYR A 130 8.01 4.48 7.71
C TYR A 130 6.80 4.22 6.82
N LEU A 131 6.04 3.18 7.14
CA LEU A 131 4.75 2.87 6.53
C LEU A 131 3.68 3.76 7.20
N HIS A 132 3.54 4.99 6.71
CA HIS A 132 2.57 5.95 7.24
C HIS A 132 1.15 5.49 6.86
N ILE A 133 0.42 4.93 7.81
CA ILE A 133 -1.01 4.65 7.68
C ILE A 133 -1.79 5.97 7.84
N PRO A 134 -2.58 6.40 6.84
CA PRO A 134 -3.40 7.60 6.96
C PRO A 134 -4.22 7.65 8.26
N LYS A 135 -4.14 8.81 8.94
CA LYS A 135 -4.86 9.15 10.18
C LYS A 135 -4.37 8.45 11.45
N THR A 136 -3.09 8.08 11.49
CA THR A 136 -2.40 7.54 12.68
C THR A 136 -1.27 8.46 13.17
N ALA A 137 -1.53 9.77 13.24
CA ALA A 137 -0.57 10.83 13.62
C ALA A 137 0.65 11.01 12.70
N GLY A 138 0.69 10.43 11.50
CA GLY A 138 1.93 10.43 10.73
C GLY A 138 2.44 11.80 10.26
N LYS A 139 1.63 12.87 10.23
CA LYS A 139 2.14 14.24 9.99
C LYS A 139 2.95 14.80 11.16
N ALA A 140 2.57 14.46 12.39
CA ALA A 140 3.34 14.83 13.56
C ALA A 140 4.63 13.99 13.65
N PHE A 141 4.53 12.70 13.31
CA PHE A 141 5.69 11.83 13.20
C PHE A 141 6.67 12.30 12.10
N GLU A 142 6.17 12.73 10.94
CA GLU A 142 7.00 13.25 9.85
C GLU A 142 7.88 14.41 10.31
N LYS A 143 7.32 15.36 11.06
CA LYS A 143 8.09 16.47 11.65
C LYS A 143 9.13 15.97 12.67
N LEU A 144 8.75 15.03 13.53
CA LEU A 144 9.67 14.44 14.51
C LEU A 144 10.83 13.68 13.85
N ALA A 145 10.53 12.96 12.78
CA ALA A 145 11.48 12.26 11.95
C ALA A 145 12.46 13.22 11.26
N GLU A 146 11.96 14.31 10.68
CA GLU A 146 12.78 15.38 10.11
C GLU A 146 13.71 16.02 11.15
N GLN A 147 13.23 16.23 12.38
CA GLN A 147 14.05 16.77 13.48
C GLN A 147 15.19 15.82 13.87
N ASN A 148 14.96 14.50 13.83
CA ASN A 148 15.96 13.52 14.24
C ASN A 148 16.95 13.17 13.12
N TYR A 149 16.52 13.10 11.86
CA TYR A 149 17.37 12.65 10.75
C TYR A 149 17.86 13.79 9.84
N GLY A 150 17.29 14.99 9.92
CA GLY A 150 17.62 16.11 9.04
C GLY A 150 17.51 15.72 7.56
N ASP A 151 18.58 15.95 6.79
CA ASP A 151 18.68 15.57 5.38
C ASP A 151 18.61 14.05 5.14
N GLY A 152 18.85 13.25 6.19
CA GLY A 152 18.66 11.80 6.20
C GLY A 152 17.20 11.35 6.21
N CYS A 153 16.23 12.27 6.25
CA CYS A 153 14.78 12.00 6.21
C CYS A 153 14.18 12.33 4.84
N SER A 154 13.40 11.41 4.26
CA SER A 154 12.62 11.68 3.04
C SER A 154 11.27 10.95 3.06
N LEU A 155 10.26 11.61 3.64
CA LEU A 155 8.90 11.08 3.75
C LEU A 155 7.96 11.73 2.73
N SER A 156 7.05 10.93 2.13
CA SER A 156 6.06 11.43 1.18
C SER A 156 4.66 10.86 1.38
N THR A 157 3.74 11.72 1.77
CA THR A 157 2.30 11.39 1.87
C THR A 157 1.56 11.48 0.54
N THR A 158 2.23 11.95 -0.53
CA THR A 158 1.62 12.11 -1.87
C THR A 158 2.01 11.00 -2.84
N GLY A 159 2.97 10.16 -2.45
CA GLY A 159 3.57 9.16 -3.33
C GLY A 159 4.64 9.73 -4.28
N ASN A 160 4.87 11.05 -4.29
CA ASN A 160 5.94 11.68 -5.04
C ASN A 160 7.20 11.77 -4.19
N PHE A 161 8.33 11.31 -4.68
CA PHE A 161 9.61 11.39 -3.98
C PHE A 161 10.75 11.76 -4.94
N SER A 162 11.82 12.33 -4.39
CA SER A 162 13.08 12.50 -5.12
C SER A 162 13.89 11.22 -4.99
N ARG A 163 14.24 10.59 -6.12
CA ARG A 163 15.07 9.37 -6.13
C ARG A 163 16.42 9.61 -5.48
N GLU A 164 17.08 10.71 -5.85
CA GLU A 164 18.38 11.08 -5.31
C GLU A 164 18.35 11.21 -3.78
N HIS A 165 17.29 11.85 -3.26
CA HIS A 165 17.12 11.99 -1.81
C HIS A 165 16.81 10.65 -1.14
N TRP A 166 15.98 9.80 -1.75
CA TRP A 166 15.68 8.47 -1.20
C TRP A 166 16.90 7.53 -1.22
N GLU A 167 17.80 7.66 -2.20
CA GLU A 167 19.05 6.90 -2.26
C GLU A 167 19.96 7.22 -1.07
N SER A 168 20.08 8.50 -0.70
CA SER A 168 20.95 8.93 0.41
C SER A 168 20.27 8.89 1.78
N ALA A 169 18.95 9.05 1.87
CA ALA A 169 18.22 9.12 3.14
C ALA A 169 18.29 7.81 3.94
N GLN A 170 18.44 7.91 5.26
CA GLN A 170 18.36 6.76 6.17
C GLN A 170 16.91 6.44 6.52
N LEU A 171 16.04 7.44 6.64
CA LEU A 171 14.61 7.29 6.89
C LEU A 171 13.83 7.69 5.64
N ILE A 172 13.05 6.76 5.11
CA ILE A 172 12.19 6.97 3.94
C ILE A 172 10.76 6.50 4.23
N GLY A 173 9.83 6.80 3.34
CA GLY A 173 8.50 6.20 3.37
C GLY A 173 7.37 7.19 3.18
N GLY A 174 6.23 6.92 3.81
CA GLY A 174 4.99 7.66 3.62
C GLY A 174 3.83 6.74 3.27
N HIS A 175 2.94 7.16 2.36
CA HIS A 175 1.72 6.40 2.03
C HIS A 175 1.99 5.23 1.05
N PHE A 176 2.92 4.35 1.42
CA PHE A 176 3.33 3.17 0.64
C PHE A 176 2.97 1.90 1.42
N PHE A 177 2.65 0.83 0.69
CA PHE A 177 2.44 -0.49 1.29
C PHE A 177 3.78 -1.19 1.48
N GLN A 178 3.90 -2.04 2.49
CA GLN A 178 5.08 -2.89 2.71
C GLN A 178 5.50 -3.62 1.42
N SER A 179 4.53 -4.18 0.68
CA SER A 179 4.78 -4.97 -0.53
C SER A 179 5.37 -4.17 -1.71
N MET A 180 5.49 -2.85 -1.57
CA MET A 180 6.21 -2.01 -2.54
C MET A 180 7.73 -2.09 -2.35
N TYR A 181 8.18 -2.58 -1.19
CA TYR A 181 9.59 -2.75 -0.83
C TYR A 181 10.08 -4.18 -0.98
N ASP A 182 9.26 -5.12 -1.48
CA ASP A 182 9.62 -6.55 -1.63
C ASP A 182 10.92 -6.78 -2.42
N SER A 183 11.25 -5.89 -3.36
CA SER A 183 12.47 -5.97 -4.20
C SER A 183 13.70 -5.33 -3.57
N MET A 184 13.55 -4.63 -2.45
CA MET A 184 14.68 -4.12 -1.66
C MET A 184 15.39 -5.31 -1.00
N HIS A 185 16.73 -5.33 -1.05
CA HIS A 185 17.57 -6.41 -0.55
C HIS A 185 18.65 -5.93 0.44
N GLY A 186 18.81 -4.61 0.60
CA GLY A 186 19.61 -3.99 1.65
C GLY A 186 18.96 -4.14 3.02
N GLN A 187 19.73 -3.87 4.07
CA GLN A 187 19.23 -3.90 5.44
C GLN A 187 18.10 -2.89 5.64
N ARG A 188 17.01 -3.34 6.28
CA ARG A 188 15.83 -2.50 6.50
C ARG A 188 15.11 -2.80 7.80
N ILE A 189 14.45 -1.78 8.33
CA ILE A 189 13.42 -1.91 9.37
C ILE A 189 12.17 -1.15 8.94
N PHE A 190 10.99 -1.68 9.25
CA PHE A 190 9.71 -1.02 8.98
C PHE A 190 9.14 -0.42 10.26
N LEU A 191 8.75 0.84 10.19
CA LEU A 191 8.08 1.56 11.27
C LEU A 191 6.62 1.81 10.90
N SER A 192 5.70 1.64 11.85
CA SER A 192 4.31 2.07 11.65
C SER A 192 3.58 2.30 12.97
N VAL A 193 2.44 2.98 12.89
CA VAL A 193 1.51 3.14 14.00
C VAL A 193 0.12 2.74 13.54
N VAL A 194 -0.50 1.81 14.26
CA VAL A 194 -1.90 1.42 14.07
C VAL A 194 -2.80 2.22 15.01
N ARG A 195 -4.08 2.34 14.66
CA ARG A 195 -5.10 3.05 15.42
C ARG A 195 -6.37 2.22 15.47
N ASP A 196 -7.24 2.48 16.45
CA ASP A 196 -8.60 1.96 16.44
C ASP A 196 -9.23 2.07 15.02
N PRO A 197 -9.70 0.96 14.42
CA PRO A 197 -10.06 0.96 13.00
C PRO A 197 -11.26 1.86 12.68
N VAL A 198 -12.25 1.91 13.58
CA VAL A 198 -13.44 2.77 13.47
C VAL A 198 -13.01 4.24 13.54
N ASP A 199 -12.21 4.60 14.55
CA ASP A 199 -11.72 5.98 14.71
C ASP A 199 -10.92 6.45 13.51
N ARG A 200 -10.06 5.58 12.97
CA ARG A 200 -9.28 5.85 11.78
C ARG A 200 -10.18 6.10 10.56
N ALA A 201 -11.20 5.25 10.36
CA ALA A 201 -12.14 5.37 9.25
C ALA A 201 -12.94 6.69 9.32
N ILE A 202 -13.51 7.00 10.49
CA ILE A 202 -14.26 8.24 10.73
C ILE A 202 -13.36 9.47 10.53
N SER A 203 -12.17 9.47 11.15
CA SER A 203 -11.21 10.57 11.03
C SER A 203 -10.80 10.82 9.57
N ARG A 204 -10.77 9.75 8.75
CA ARG A 204 -10.45 9.86 7.33
C ARG A 204 -11.61 10.36 6.50
N PHE A 205 -12.82 9.90 6.75
CA PHE A 205 -14.02 10.44 6.12
C PHE A 205 -14.11 11.94 6.35
N ASN A 206 -13.99 12.36 7.61
CA ASN A 206 -14.05 13.77 8.00
C ASN A 206 -12.99 14.62 7.28
N TYR A 207 -11.78 14.08 7.10
CA TYR A 207 -10.72 14.75 6.35
C TYR A 207 -11.08 15.02 4.87
N TYR A 208 -11.84 14.13 4.23
CA TYR A 208 -12.25 14.32 2.83
C TYR A 208 -13.56 15.07 2.66
N ARG A 209 -14.44 14.98 3.66
CA ARG A 209 -15.72 15.69 3.71
C ARG A 209 -15.53 17.18 3.42
N ASP A 210 -14.61 17.81 4.15
CA ASP A 210 -14.46 19.27 4.16
C ASP A 210 -13.35 19.77 3.21
N ARG A 211 -12.78 18.89 2.38
CA ARG A 211 -11.63 19.24 1.52
C ARG A 211 -12.09 19.65 0.12
N GLU A 212 -11.67 20.82 -0.35
CA GLU A 212 -11.94 21.25 -1.74
C GLU A 212 -11.08 20.49 -2.75
N ALA A 213 -9.81 20.22 -2.42
CA ALA A 213 -8.88 19.56 -3.32
C ALA A 213 -9.40 18.17 -3.72
N GLY A 214 -9.67 17.98 -5.02
CA GLY A 214 -10.21 16.73 -5.59
C GLY A 214 -11.68 16.44 -5.26
N TYR A 215 -12.46 17.47 -4.89
CA TYR A 215 -13.89 17.35 -4.58
C TYR A 215 -14.68 16.75 -5.75
N GLU A 216 -14.57 17.35 -6.95
CA GLU A 216 -15.27 16.88 -8.16
C GLU A 216 -14.98 15.40 -8.44
N ARG A 217 -13.70 14.99 -8.39
CA ARG A 217 -13.29 13.60 -8.59
C ARG A 217 -13.86 12.65 -7.53
N ARG A 218 -14.12 13.12 -6.30
CA ARG A 218 -14.77 12.31 -5.25
C ARG A 218 -16.26 12.15 -5.53
N VAL A 219 -16.93 13.24 -5.94
CA VAL A 219 -18.34 13.21 -6.36
C VAL A 219 -18.54 12.27 -7.55
N GLU A 220 -17.70 12.34 -8.58
CA GLU A 220 -17.70 11.42 -9.73
C GLU A 220 -17.56 9.95 -9.30
N ARG A 221 -16.88 9.71 -8.18
CA ARG A 221 -16.67 8.37 -7.60
C ARG A 221 -17.72 8.01 -6.55
N LYS A 222 -18.84 8.74 -6.50
CA LYS A 222 -19.99 8.54 -5.62
C LYS A 222 -19.69 8.72 -4.14
N PHE A 223 -18.65 9.47 -3.79
CA PHE A 223 -18.39 9.83 -2.39
C PHE A 223 -19.45 10.81 -1.90
N ASP A 224 -20.19 10.44 -0.86
CA ASP A 224 -21.20 11.28 -0.24
C ASP A 224 -20.56 12.07 0.91
N HIS A 225 -20.36 13.37 0.68
CA HIS A 225 -19.75 14.27 1.66
C HIS A 225 -20.59 14.43 2.94
N GLN A 226 -21.89 14.14 2.91
CA GLN A 226 -22.76 14.29 4.08
C GLN A 226 -22.99 12.98 4.83
N SER A 227 -22.77 11.82 4.19
CA SER A 227 -23.05 10.51 4.79
C SER A 227 -21.91 9.51 4.56
N LEU A 228 -21.24 9.14 5.66
CA LEU A 228 -20.27 8.05 5.66
C LEU A 228 -20.94 6.72 5.29
N LYS A 229 -22.18 6.49 5.73
CA LYS A 229 -22.94 5.27 5.41
C LYS A 229 -23.17 5.13 3.90
N ASN A 230 -23.62 6.19 3.23
CA ASN A 230 -23.77 6.21 1.77
C ASN A 230 -22.42 6.08 1.07
N THR A 231 -21.38 6.76 1.57
CA THR A 231 -20.02 6.61 1.05
C THR A 231 -19.54 5.16 1.09
N ILE A 232 -19.79 4.42 2.17
CA ILE A 232 -19.42 3.01 2.29
C ILE A 232 -20.19 2.16 1.28
N ARG A 233 -21.48 2.44 1.08
CA ARG A 233 -22.37 1.67 0.20
C ARG A 233 -22.10 1.90 -1.28
N ASP A 234 -21.94 3.15 -1.67
CA ASP A 234 -22.10 3.57 -3.07
C ASP A 234 -20.77 3.90 -3.76
N SER A 235 -19.68 4.06 -3.01
CA SER A 235 -18.39 4.52 -3.54
C SER A 235 -17.26 3.49 -3.43
N GLY A 236 -16.25 3.64 -4.29
CA GLY A 236 -15.00 2.87 -4.20
C GLY A 236 -14.17 3.20 -2.94
N PHE A 237 -14.54 4.25 -2.18
CA PHE A 237 -13.85 4.69 -0.96
C PHE A 237 -13.76 3.58 0.09
N ARG A 238 -14.80 2.74 0.19
CA ARG A 238 -14.84 1.61 1.13
C ARG A 238 -13.60 0.73 1.00
N ARG A 239 -13.38 0.15 -0.19
CA ARG A 239 -12.23 -0.74 -0.44
C ARG A 239 -10.90 -0.01 -0.38
N GLU A 240 -10.90 1.24 -0.82
CA GLU A 240 -9.66 2.02 -0.88
C GLU A 240 -9.17 2.44 0.50
N PHE A 241 -10.06 2.67 1.48
CA PHE A 241 -9.67 3.41 2.67
C PHE A 241 -10.32 2.93 3.97
N ILE A 242 -11.30 2.03 3.92
CA ILE A 242 -12.03 1.51 5.08
C ILE A 242 -11.63 0.06 5.31
N ASP A 243 -11.97 -0.84 4.38
CA ASP A 243 -11.84 -2.29 4.57
C ASP A 243 -10.42 -2.70 4.98
N ASN A 244 -10.24 -3.18 6.22
CA ASN A 244 -8.98 -3.71 6.78
C ASN A 244 -7.71 -2.99 6.27
N TYR A 245 -7.77 -1.66 6.30
CA TYR A 245 -6.82 -0.81 5.59
C TYR A 245 -5.43 -0.82 6.24
N GLN A 246 -5.35 -1.06 7.54
CA GLN A 246 -4.08 -1.13 8.26
C GLN A 246 -3.33 -2.41 7.91
N CYS A 247 -4.05 -3.53 7.80
CA CYS A 247 -3.48 -4.78 7.28
C CYS A 247 -2.93 -4.61 5.85
N LEU A 248 -3.68 -3.89 5.00
CA LEU A 248 -3.24 -3.58 3.63
C LEU A 248 -1.89 -2.84 3.63
N TYR A 249 -1.69 -1.88 4.53
CA TYR A 249 -0.44 -1.13 4.60
C TYR A 249 0.74 -2.00 5.04
N LEU A 250 0.54 -2.84 6.06
CA LEU A 250 1.62 -3.62 6.64
C LEU A 250 1.98 -4.88 5.86
N SER A 251 1.14 -5.31 4.90
CA SER A 251 1.36 -6.57 4.16
C SER A 251 1.03 -6.54 2.68
N GLY A 252 0.49 -5.43 2.16
CA GLY A 252 -0.09 -5.37 0.83
C GLY A 252 -1.41 -6.14 0.68
N LYS A 253 -1.99 -6.67 1.77
CA LYS A 253 -3.24 -7.46 1.78
C LYS A 253 -4.15 -7.11 2.95
N HIS A 254 -5.46 -7.22 2.76
CA HIS A 254 -6.51 -6.91 3.75
C HIS A 254 -6.72 -7.97 4.83
N ARG A 255 -5.68 -8.72 5.23
CA ARG A 255 -5.79 -9.85 6.17
C ARG A 255 -4.70 -9.82 7.24
N TYR A 256 -5.08 -10.05 8.48
CA TYR A 256 -4.15 -10.10 9.61
C TYR A 256 -3.12 -11.23 9.46
N SER A 257 -3.53 -12.38 8.93
CA SER A 257 -2.60 -13.49 8.63
C SER A 257 -1.50 -13.10 7.65
N SER A 258 -1.77 -12.18 6.71
CA SER A 258 -0.76 -11.66 5.79
C SER A 258 0.20 -10.70 6.48
N VAL A 259 -0.28 -9.92 7.46
CA VAL A 259 0.58 -9.09 8.33
C VAL A 259 1.50 -9.98 9.17
N ARG A 260 0.99 -11.06 9.75
CA ARG A 260 1.81 -12.03 10.51
C ARG A 260 2.91 -12.64 9.65
N HIS A 261 2.63 -12.93 8.38
CA HIS A 261 3.64 -13.40 7.44
C HIS A 261 4.68 -12.32 7.10
N ALA A 262 4.27 -11.07 6.92
CA ALA A 262 5.21 -9.96 6.73
C ALA A 262 6.13 -9.80 7.96
N PHE A 263 5.55 -9.85 9.16
CA PHE A 263 6.30 -9.76 10.42
C PHE A 263 7.31 -10.89 10.63
N SER A 264 7.07 -12.08 10.08
CA SER A 264 8.04 -13.19 10.15
C SER A 264 9.20 -13.07 9.17
N ASN A 265 9.06 -12.25 8.12
CA ASN A 265 10.03 -12.14 7.04
C ASN A 265 10.88 -10.87 7.10
N ASP A 266 10.43 -9.87 7.85
CA ASP A 266 11.04 -8.54 7.93
C ASP A 266 11.07 -8.04 9.37
N VAL A 267 11.94 -7.07 9.65
CA VAL A 267 11.99 -6.39 10.95
C VAL A 267 10.99 -5.23 10.97
N PHE A 268 10.08 -5.29 11.91
CA PHE A 268 9.03 -4.31 12.16
C PHE A 268 9.14 -3.76 13.57
N ILE A 269 8.84 -2.47 13.72
CA ILE A 269 8.54 -1.82 14.99
C ILE A 269 7.20 -1.11 14.84
N VAL A 270 6.16 -1.65 15.45
CA VAL A 270 4.78 -1.16 15.30
C VAL A 270 4.21 -0.77 16.66
N GLY A 271 3.77 0.47 16.78
CA GLY A 271 3.07 0.98 17.98
C GLY A 271 1.57 1.11 17.75
N SER A 272 0.83 1.34 18.83
CA SER A 272 -0.57 1.75 18.76
C SER A 272 -0.73 3.24 19.07
N PHE A 273 -1.71 3.89 18.44
CA PHE A 273 -1.94 5.33 18.54
C PHE A 273 -2.26 5.79 19.97
N ASP A 274 -2.96 4.96 20.74
CA ASP A 274 -3.28 5.18 22.15
C ASP A 274 -2.08 4.98 23.10
N LYS A 275 -1.01 4.33 22.62
CA LYS A 275 0.26 4.12 23.33
C LYS A 275 1.45 4.69 22.53
N ILE A 276 1.23 5.83 21.85
CA ILE A 276 2.23 6.40 20.95
C ILE A 276 3.49 6.83 21.70
N ASP A 277 3.37 7.27 22.95
CA ASP A 277 4.50 7.68 23.78
C ASP A 277 5.43 6.50 24.09
N GLN A 278 4.88 5.30 24.36
CA GLN A 278 5.67 4.09 24.57
C GLN A 278 6.43 3.70 23.30
N TRP A 279 5.78 3.82 22.14
CA TRP A 279 6.42 3.57 20.85
C TRP A 279 7.55 4.56 20.55
N LEU A 280 7.34 5.86 20.82
CA LEU A 280 8.36 6.88 20.65
C LEU A 280 9.55 6.71 21.61
N ALA A 281 9.28 6.34 22.86
CA ALA A 281 10.34 5.99 23.82
C ALA A 281 11.18 4.81 23.32
N PHE A 282 10.53 3.76 22.80
CA PHE A 282 11.21 2.61 22.21
C PHE A 282 12.06 3.02 21.00
N LEU A 283 11.54 3.84 20.09
CA LEU A 283 12.30 4.33 18.94
C LEU A 283 13.49 5.20 19.36
N SER A 284 13.31 6.07 20.36
CA SER A 284 14.38 6.91 20.88
C SER A 284 15.52 6.08 21.46
N GLU A 285 15.21 5.03 22.22
CA GLU A 285 16.21 4.10 22.72
C GLU A 285 16.95 3.37 21.58
N LYS A 286 16.20 2.74 20.66
CA LYS A 286 16.80 1.86 19.63
C LYS A 286 17.52 2.62 18.52
N LEU A 287 16.99 3.76 18.10
CA LEU A 287 17.48 4.54 16.97
C LEU A 287 18.26 5.79 17.41
N SER A 288 18.46 5.96 18.72
CA SER A 288 19.20 7.08 19.33
C SER A 288 18.63 8.45 18.97
N TRP A 289 17.30 8.56 18.91
CA TRP A 289 16.62 9.82 18.64
C TRP A 289 16.77 10.78 19.83
N GLN A 290 17.15 12.02 19.55
CA GLN A 290 17.31 13.08 20.53
C GLN A 290 15.95 13.64 20.97
N ASP A 291 15.02 13.74 20.03
CA ASP A 291 13.64 14.16 20.30
C ASP A 291 12.70 12.96 20.21
N SER A 292 11.86 12.79 21.23
CA SER A 292 10.80 11.79 21.31
C SER A 292 9.42 12.42 21.54
N THR A 293 9.33 13.75 21.53
CA THR A 293 8.08 14.48 21.79
C THR A 293 7.32 14.67 20.50
N LEU A 294 6.14 14.06 20.40
CA LEU A 294 5.30 14.24 19.23
C LEU A 294 4.70 15.65 19.21
N PRO A 295 4.91 16.46 18.16
CA PRO A 295 4.33 17.79 18.10
C PRO A 295 2.81 17.71 17.93
N GLN A 296 2.06 18.57 18.64
CA GLN A 296 0.63 18.66 18.45
C GLN A 296 0.31 19.38 17.13
N ILE A 297 -0.04 18.61 16.09
CA ILE A 297 -0.36 19.11 14.75
C ILE A 297 -1.66 18.46 14.27
N ASN A 298 -2.53 19.24 13.64
CA ASN A 298 -3.81 18.78 13.07
C ASN A 298 -4.75 18.12 14.12
N VAL A 299 -4.77 18.66 15.33
CA VAL A 299 -5.82 18.33 16.32
C VAL A 299 -7.16 18.78 15.73
N ALA A 300 -8.14 17.89 15.73
CA ALA A 300 -9.47 18.22 15.21
C ALA A 300 -10.04 19.41 15.99
N SER A 301 -10.59 20.40 15.29
CA SER A 301 -11.15 21.61 15.88
C SER A 301 -12.35 21.34 16.80
N ASP A 302 -13.08 20.27 16.51
CA ASP A 302 -14.14 19.74 17.35
C ASP A 302 -13.93 18.23 17.49
N PRO A 303 -13.75 17.67 18.70
CA PRO A 303 -13.73 16.22 18.93
C PRO A 303 -15.12 15.59 18.82
N GLY A 304 -16.19 16.38 18.94
CA GLY A 304 -17.59 15.96 19.03
C GLY A 304 -18.10 15.18 17.82
N TYR A 305 -17.58 15.44 16.61
CA TYR A 305 -17.97 14.68 15.41
C TYR A 305 -17.77 13.17 15.56
N MET A 306 -16.76 12.74 16.33
CA MET A 306 -16.53 11.32 16.55
C MET A 306 -17.72 10.66 17.27
N ASN A 307 -18.32 11.38 18.23
CA ASN A 307 -19.47 10.89 18.97
C ASN A 307 -20.72 10.83 18.09
N GLU A 308 -20.90 11.79 17.18
CA GLU A 308 -21.99 11.78 16.20
C GLU A 308 -22.00 10.48 15.39
N PHE A 309 -20.86 10.10 14.80
CA PHE A 309 -20.75 8.86 14.02
C PHE A 309 -20.84 7.60 14.88
N LYS A 310 -20.30 7.62 16.11
CA LYS A 310 -20.34 6.45 17.02
C LYS A 310 -21.71 6.19 17.63
N ASN A 311 -22.59 7.19 17.66
CA ASN A 311 -23.96 7.04 18.14
C ASN A 311 -24.89 6.38 17.08
N ASP A 312 -24.48 6.32 15.81
CA ASP A 312 -25.18 5.56 14.76
C ASP A 312 -24.76 4.09 14.82
N SER A 313 -25.56 3.28 15.53
CA SER A 313 -25.29 1.84 15.73
C SER A 313 -25.15 1.06 14.41
N GLU A 314 -25.98 1.34 13.40
CA GLU A 314 -25.90 0.67 12.11
C GLU A 314 -24.58 1.02 11.40
N LEU A 315 -24.17 2.28 11.42
CA LEU A 315 -22.87 2.68 10.88
C LEU A 315 -21.72 2.00 11.62
N LEU A 316 -21.80 1.94 12.95
CA LEU A 316 -20.77 1.32 13.78
C LEU A 316 -20.63 -0.16 13.44
N ASP A 317 -21.74 -0.90 13.33
CA ASP A 317 -21.74 -2.32 12.95
C ASP A 317 -21.09 -2.54 11.58
N ILE A 318 -21.44 -1.71 10.59
CA ILE A 318 -20.83 -1.77 9.25
C ILE A 318 -19.31 -1.51 9.31
N LEU A 319 -18.87 -0.52 10.10
CA LEU A 319 -17.45 -0.21 10.24
C LEU A 319 -16.69 -1.32 10.96
N VAL A 320 -17.27 -1.91 12.01
CA VAL A 320 -16.68 -3.04 12.74
C VAL A 320 -16.53 -4.25 11.82
N GLN A 321 -17.60 -4.63 11.12
CA GLN A 321 -17.60 -5.77 10.20
C GLN A 321 -16.55 -5.60 9.07
N ASN A 322 -16.42 -4.39 8.52
CA ASN A 322 -15.43 -4.12 7.47
C ASN A 322 -13.99 -4.08 7.98
N ASN A 323 -13.76 -4.02 9.29
CA ASN A 323 -12.45 -3.87 9.91
C ASN A 323 -12.09 -5.01 10.88
N GLU A 324 -12.75 -6.17 10.79
CA GLU A 324 -12.50 -7.32 11.67
C GLU A 324 -11.03 -7.75 11.71
N GLU A 325 -10.32 -7.70 10.58
CA GLU A 325 -8.89 -8.07 10.53
C GLU A 325 -8.00 -6.97 11.12
N ASP A 326 -8.37 -5.71 10.93
CA ASP A 326 -7.67 -4.59 11.56
C ASP A 326 -7.87 -4.60 13.09
N TYR A 327 -9.02 -5.05 13.59
CA TYR A 327 -9.21 -5.26 15.04
C TYR A 327 -8.26 -6.32 15.59
N LYS A 328 -8.15 -7.49 14.92
CA LYS A 328 -7.17 -8.52 15.31
C LYS A 328 -5.74 -7.98 15.34
N LEU A 329 -5.39 -7.13 14.37
CA LEU A 329 -4.10 -6.45 14.33
C LEU A 329 -3.92 -5.49 15.51
N VAL A 330 -4.87 -4.58 15.72
CA VAL A 330 -4.77 -3.55 16.77
C VAL A 330 -4.73 -4.19 18.16
N ASP A 331 -5.55 -5.20 18.41
CA ASP A 331 -5.57 -5.92 19.69
C ASP A 331 -4.23 -6.61 19.94
N PHE A 332 -3.67 -7.26 18.92
CA PHE A 332 -2.34 -7.86 19.00
C PHE A 332 -1.26 -6.83 19.36
N ILE A 333 -1.22 -5.67 18.68
CA ILE A 333 -0.23 -4.63 18.97
C ILE A 333 -0.43 -4.05 20.37
N ARG A 334 -1.67 -3.85 20.81
CA ARG A 334 -1.98 -3.31 22.15
C ARG A 334 -1.52 -4.23 23.27
N THR A 335 -1.62 -5.55 23.09
CA THR A 335 -1.12 -6.55 24.06
C THR A 335 0.39 -6.47 24.21
N GLU A 336 1.13 -6.21 23.13
CA GLU A 336 2.59 -6.10 23.14
C GLU A 336 3.08 -4.70 23.57
N GLU A 337 2.18 -3.71 23.64
CA GLU A 337 2.42 -2.27 23.79
C GLU A 337 3.20 -1.65 22.62
N VAL A 338 4.38 -2.21 22.33
CA VAL A 338 5.19 -1.95 21.15
C VAL A 338 5.62 -3.30 20.58
N TYR A 339 5.12 -3.65 19.40
CA TYR A 339 5.53 -4.86 18.73
C TYR A 339 6.87 -4.65 18.02
N CYS A 340 7.85 -5.53 18.27
CA CYS A 340 9.12 -5.57 17.56
C CYS A 340 9.39 -6.99 17.05
N SER A 341 9.53 -7.18 15.73
CA SER A 341 9.88 -8.48 15.13
C SER A 341 11.38 -8.71 14.96
N ALA A 342 12.22 -7.79 15.46
CA ALA A 342 13.66 -7.94 15.39
C ALA A 342 14.11 -9.20 16.16
N PRO A 343 14.95 -10.08 15.56
CA PRO A 343 15.44 -11.26 16.26
C PRO A 343 16.32 -10.84 17.46
N PRO A 344 16.48 -11.72 18.48
CA PRO A 344 17.42 -11.47 19.56
C PRO A 344 18.82 -11.15 19.03
N GLY A 345 19.42 -10.06 19.51
CA GLY A 345 20.74 -9.61 19.06
C GLY A 345 20.76 -8.82 17.74
N PHE A 346 19.60 -8.46 17.18
CA PHE A 346 19.54 -7.58 16.03
C PHE A 346 20.26 -6.25 16.29
N ASP A 347 21.17 -5.88 15.39
CA ASP A 347 21.95 -4.65 15.51
C ASP A 347 21.19 -3.46 14.90
N PHE A 348 20.74 -2.55 15.78
CA PHE A 348 20.10 -1.30 15.37
C PHE A 348 21.09 -0.19 15.01
N SER A 349 22.40 -0.38 15.25
CA SER A 349 23.43 0.65 15.02
C SER A 349 23.42 1.23 13.60
N PRO A 350 23.18 0.46 12.52
CA PRO A 350 23.20 1.01 11.16
C PRO A 350 22.00 1.92 10.84
N PHE A 351 20.94 1.87 11.67
CA PHE A 351 19.71 2.63 11.51
C PHE A 351 19.62 3.87 12.39
N LYS A 352 20.63 4.10 13.23
CA LYS A 352 20.65 5.26 14.14
C LYS A 352 20.68 6.55 13.34
N ALA A 353 19.94 7.54 13.84
CA ALA A 353 20.03 8.90 13.32
C ALA A 353 21.47 9.41 13.50
N GLN A 354 22.07 9.96 12.44
CA GLN A 354 23.37 10.59 12.56
C GLN A 354 23.23 11.84 13.43
N GLN A 355 24.06 11.94 14.48
CA GLN A 355 24.14 13.15 15.28
C GLN A 355 24.82 14.23 14.44
N ASN A 356 24.09 15.31 14.14
CA ASN A 356 24.66 16.52 13.54
C ASN A 356 25.54 17.28 14.52
#